data_AF-A0A821V2K0-F1
#
_entry.id   AF-A0A821V2K0-F1
#
_cell.length_a   1.000
_cell.length_b   1.000
_cell.length_c   1.000
_cell.angle_alpha   90.00
_cell.angle_beta   90.00
_cell.angle_gamma   90.00
#
_symmetry.space_group_name_H-M   'P 1'
#
loop_
_entity.id
_entity.type
_entity.pdbx_description
1 polymer ?
#
loop_
_entity_poly.entity_id
_entity_poly.type
_entity_poly.pdbx_seq_one_letter_code
_entity_poly.pdbx_strand_id
1 'polypeptide(L)' 'WAIVGDTFPVGCQFSDKIVYHNTTFVNNPDLNHEIYSTKYGMYTPNCGLEQCLMSWGHDEYLYRVLNNHPACTLPDEGLY' A
#
# COMPACT_ATOMS: atom_id res chain seq x y z
N TRP A 1 10.28 -1.52 -10.41
CA TRP A 1 9.42 -0.62 -9.63
C TRP A 1 9.07 -1.18 -8.25
N ALA A 2 9.14 -2.49 -8.01
CA ALA A 2 8.78 -3.14 -6.73
C ALA A 2 9.76 -2.95 -5.54
N ILE A 3 10.48 -1.82 -5.49
CA ILE A 3 11.41 -1.50 -4.39
C ILE A 3 11.27 -0.03 -3.98
N VAL A 4 11.44 0.91 -4.92
CA VAL A 4 11.42 2.36 -4.64
C VAL A 4 10.21 3.05 -5.28
N GLY A 5 9.91 4.26 -4.81
CA GLY A 5 8.87 5.13 -5.35
C GLY A 5 7.72 5.36 -4.36
N ASP A 6 6.80 6.24 -4.73
CA ASP A 6 5.61 6.54 -3.95
C ASP A 6 4.73 5.29 -3.81
N THR A 7 4.16 5.09 -2.61
CA THR A 7 3.32 3.93 -2.29
C THR A 7 1.83 4.28 -2.34
N PHE A 8 1.00 3.28 -2.61
CA PHE A 8 -0.46 3.40 -2.61
C PHE A 8 -1.12 2.09 -2.15
N PRO A 9 -2.32 2.13 -1.55
CA PRO A 9 -3.05 0.91 -1.20
C PRO A 9 -3.48 0.16 -2.47
N VAL A 10 -3.22 -1.15 -2.51
CA VAL A 10 -3.71 -2.05 -3.57
C VAL A 10 -5.03 -2.69 -3.16
N GLY A 11 -5.76 -3.33 -4.09
CA GLY A 11 -7.02 -3.99 -3.77
C GLY A 11 -8.21 -3.04 -3.50
N CYS A 12 -8.07 -1.76 -3.84
CA CYS A 12 -9.14 -0.76 -3.88
C CYS A 12 -8.91 0.22 -5.03
N GLN A 13 -9.89 1.08 -5.29
CA GLN A 13 -9.82 2.06 -6.36
C GLN A 13 -8.58 2.95 -6.24
N PHE A 14 -7.81 3.07 -7.33
CA PHE A 14 -6.67 3.98 -7.39
C PHE A 14 -7.14 5.44 -7.23
N SER A 15 -6.55 6.17 -6.28
CA SER A 15 -6.81 7.60 -6.13
C SER A 15 -6.23 8.38 -7.32
N ASP A 16 -6.96 9.41 -7.74
CA ASP A 16 -6.57 10.43 -8.72
C ASP A 16 -5.32 11.24 -8.31
N LYS A 17 -4.93 11.19 -7.04
CA LYS A 17 -3.73 11.85 -6.50
C LYS A 17 -2.44 11.06 -6.70
N ILE A 18 -2.54 9.78 -7.10
CA ILE A 18 -1.35 8.96 -7.37
C ILE A 18 -0.60 9.56 -8.56
N VAL A 19 0.72 9.67 -8.44
CA VAL A 19 1.56 10.26 -9.48
C VAL A 19 1.39 9.48 -10.79
N TYR A 20 1.10 10.21 -11.87
CA TYR A 20 0.77 9.67 -13.20
C TYR A 20 -0.48 8.76 -13.28
N HIS A 21 -1.41 8.88 -12.33
CA HIS A 21 -2.67 8.09 -12.29
C HIS A 21 -3.32 7.89 -13.68
N ASN A 22 -3.52 8.99 -14.42
CA ASN A 22 -4.25 8.99 -15.70
C ASN A 22 -3.58 8.18 -16.83
N THR A 23 -2.28 7.86 -16.72
CA THR A 23 -1.53 7.27 -17.83
C THR A 23 -0.89 5.92 -17.51
N THR A 24 -0.77 5.54 -16.23
CA THR A 24 0.04 4.37 -15.84
C THR A 24 -0.75 3.16 -15.35
N PHE A 25 -2.01 3.32 -14.94
CA PHE A 25 -2.83 2.21 -14.41
C PHE A 25 -3.67 1.47 -15.46
N VAL A 26 -3.71 1.94 -16.71
CA VAL A 26 -4.60 1.43 -17.77
C VAL A 26 -4.48 -0.07 -18.04
N ASN A 27 -3.32 -0.66 -17.75
CA ASN A 27 -3.04 -2.09 -17.96
C ASN A 27 -3.04 -2.90 -16.65
N ASN A 28 -3.33 -2.28 -15.51
CA ASN A 28 -3.43 -2.99 -14.25
C ASN A 28 -4.76 -3.78 -14.21
N PRO A 29 -4.74 -5.11 -14.01
CA PRO A 29 -5.97 -5.93 -14.00
C PRO A 29 -6.96 -5.48 -12.90
N ASP A 30 -6.48 -4.91 -11.80
CA ASP A 30 -7.32 -4.47 -10.69
C ASP A 30 -8.16 -3.24 -11.04
N LEU A 31 -7.77 -2.47 -12.08
CA LEU A 31 -8.48 -1.26 -12.51
C LEU A 31 -9.95 -1.54 -12.86
N ASN A 32 -10.22 -2.71 -13.44
CA ASN A 32 -11.56 -3.13 -13.88
C ASN A 32 -12.10 -4.33 -13.08
N HIS A 33 -11.46 -4.70 -11.98
CA HIS A 33 -11.88 -5.82 -11.16
C HIS A 33 -13.15 -5.47 -10.37
N GLU A 34 -14.15 -6.36 -10.34
CA GLU A 34 -15.47 -6.10 -9.72
C GLU A 34 -15.39 -5.61 -8.26
N ILE A 35 -14.47 -6.16 -7.47
CA ILE A 35 -14.21 -5.74 -6.09
C ILE A 35 -13.22 -4.57 -6.06
N TYR A 36 -11.99 -4.76 -6.55
CA TYR A 36 -10.89 -3.81 -6.35
C TYR A 36 -11.07 -2.46 -7.08
N SER A 37 -11.91 -2.37 -8.11
CA SER A 37 -12.21 -1.09 -8.76
C SER A 37 -13.15 -0.20 -7.93
N THR A 38 -13.76 -0.74 -6.87
CA THR A 38 -14.65 0.02 -5.98
C THR A 38 -13.88 0.86 -4.96
N LYS A 39 -14.51 1.93 -4.46
CA LYS A 39 -13.89 2.92 -3.55
C LYS A 39 -13.12 2.30 -2.38
N TYR A 40 -13.69 1.29 -1.74
CA TYR A 40 -13.06 0.61 -0.60
C TYR A 40 -12.51 -0.77 -0.97
N GLY A 41 -12.90 -1.33 -2.11
CA GLY A 41 -12.37 -2.61 -2.57
C GLY A 41 -12.53 -3.72 -1.54
N MET A 42 -11.41 -4.33 -1.15
CA MET A 42 -11.38 -5.36 -0.12
C MET A 42 -11.37 -4.84 1.33
N TYR A 43 -11.38 -3.53 1.54
CA TYR A 43 -11.28 -2.90 2.85
C TYR A 43 -12.63 -2.47 3.42
N THR A 44 -12.72 -2.42 4.75
CA THR A 44 -13.80 -1.72 5.44
C THR A 44 -13.44 -0.24 5.64
N PRO A 45 -14.42 0.68 5.64
CA PRO A 45 -14.15 2.08 5.97
C PRO A 45 -13.48 2.21 7.33
N ASN A 46 -12.47 3.07 7.43
CA ASN A 46 -11.75 3.37 8.68
C ASN A 46 -11.04 2.16 9.33
N CYS A 47 -10.60 1.17 8.55
CA CYS A 47 -9.86 0.00 9.05
C CYS A 47 -8.47 0.28 9.64
N GLY A 48 -7.90 1.46 9.38
CA GLY A 48 -6.51 1.78 9.75
C GLY A 48 -5.52 1.41 8.64
N LEU A 49 -4.41 2.14 8.55
CA LEU A 49 -3.40 1.91 7.50
C LEU A 49 -2.62 0.61 7.73
N GLU A 50 -2.48 0.20 8.98
CA GLU A 50 -1.88 -1.08 9.38
C GLU A 50 -2.65 -2.31 8.87
N GLN A 51 -3.93 -2.12 8.49
CA GLN A 51 -4.76 -3.16 7.87
C GLN A 51 -4.80 -3.04 6.34
N CYS A 52 -4.22 -1.99 5.77
CA CYS A 52 -4.14 -1.81 4.33
C CYS A 52 -2.97 -2.62 3.75
N LEU A 53 -3.22 -3.30 2.62
CA LEU A 53 -2.13 -3.85 1.81
C LEU A 53 -1.59 -2.73 0.92
N MET A 54 -0.39 -2.26 1.24
CA MET A 54 0.32 -1.25 0.44
C MET A 54 1.05 -1.89 -0.73
N SER A 55 1.22 -1.14 -1.83
CA SER A 55 2.09 -1.53 -2.95
C SER A 55 3.47 -1.90 -2.44
N TRP A 56 3.95 -3.11 -2.76
CA TRP A 56 5.19 -3.64 -2.19
C TRP A 56 6.42 -2.81 -2.56
N GLY A 57 7.25 -2.51 -1.56
CA GLY A 57 8.47 -1.72 -1.70
C GLY A 57 9.27 -1.66 -0.41
N HIS A 58 10.22 -0.73 -0.37
CA HIS A 58 11.20 -0.56 0.71
C HIS A 58 10.57 -0.24 2.08
N ASP A 59 9.46 0.51 2.13
CA ASP A 59 8.76 0.89 3.37
C ASP A 59 8.31 -0.36 4.16
N GLU A 60 7.34 -1.12 3.62
CA GLU A 60 6.81 -2.33 4.26
C GLU A 60 7.89 -3.40 4.45
N TYR A 61 8.86 -3.49 3.52
CA TYR A 61 9.99 -4.39 3.67
C TYR A 61 10.83 -4.05 4.91
N LEU A 62 11.23 -2.79 5.08
CA LEU A 62 12.06 -2.37 6.20
C LEU A 62 11.29 -2.48 7.52
N TYR A 63 10.01 -2.08 7.55
CA TYR A 63 9.13 -2.27 8.70
C TYR A 63 9.14 -3.74 9.15
N ARG A 64 8.91 -4.68 8.22
CA ARG A 64 8.94 -6.11 8.52
C ARG A 64 10.30 -6.60 8.98
N VAL A 65 11.39 -6.14 8.38
CA VAL A 65 12.76 -6.51 8.81
C VAL A 65 13.00 -6.07 10.26
N LEU A 66 12.65 -4.83 10.61
CA LEU A 66 12.83 -4.28 11.95
C LEU A 66 11.93 -4.97 12.97
N ASN A 67 10.65 -5.18 12.64
CA ASN A 67 9.70 -5.86 13.51
C ASN A 67 10.06 -7.34 13.77
N ASN A 68 10.75 -7.99 12.81
CA ASN A 68 11.28 -9.34 12.98
C ASN A 68 12.74 -9.37 13.50
N HIS A 69 13.29 -8.23 13.91
CA HIS A 69 14.63 -8.14 14.48
C HIS A 69 14.56 -7.99 16.01
N PRO A 70 14.87 -9.03 16.81
CA PRO A 70 14.67 -8.99 18.27
C PRO A 70 15.48 -7.93 19.03
N ALA A 71 16.55 -7.42 18.42
CA ALA A 71 17.39 -6.36 19.01
C ALA A 71 16.97 -4.95 18.55
N CYS A 72 15.87 -4.81 17.81
CA CYS A 72 15.34 -3.49 17.47
C CYS A 72 14.84 -2.80 18.75
N THR A 73 15.37 -1.60 19.02
CA THR A 73 15.01 -0.79 20.20
C THR A 73 14.27 0.49 19.82
N LEU A 74 13.86 0.63 18.56
CA LEU A 74 13.08 1.78 18.13
C LEU A 74 11.69 1.72 18.79
N PRO A 75 11.13 2.88 19.18
CA PRO A 75 9.74 2.94 19.62
C PRO A 75 8.80 2.75 18.42
N ASP A 76 7.52 2.51 18.68
CA ASP A 76 6.51 2.28 17.63
C ASP A 76 6.45 3.45 16.62
N GLU A 77 6.65 4.69 17.07
CA GLU A 77 6.69 5.88 16.20
C GLU A 77 7.93 5.93 15.30
N GLY A 78 8.98 5.15 15.60
CA GLY A 78 10.14 4.97 14.72
C GLY A 78 9.92 3.89 13.66
N LEU A 79 8.85 3.10 13.77
CA LEU A 79 8.46 2.05 12.84
C LEU A 79 7.28 2.46 11.93
N TYR A 80 6.50 3.46 12.36
CA TYR A 80 5.32 3.99 11.68
C TYR A 80 5.66 5.08 10.66
#